data_AF-A0A069AWW6-F1
#
_entry.id   AF-A0A069AWW6-F1
#
_cell.length_a   1.000
_cell.length_b   1.000
_cell.length_c   1.000
_cell.angle_alpha   90.00
_cell.angle_beta   90.00
_cell.angle_gamma   90.00
#
_symmetry.space_group_name_H-M   'P 1'
#
loop_
_entity.id
_entity.type
_entity.pdbx_description
1 polymer ?
#
loop_
_entity_poly.entity_id
_entity_poly.type
_entity_poly.pdbx_seq_one_letter_code
_entity_poly.pdbx_strand_id
1 'polypeptide(L)' 'MDSLPGVGEATANKILQHREENGQFSSIEEIKNVNGIGDKKYENIKDLICVD' A
#
# COMPACT_ATOMS: atom_id res chain seq x y z
N MET A 1 -13.50 9.55 3.59
CA MET A 1 -12.48 9.75 2.53
C MET A 1 -11.16 9.59 3.24
N ASP A 2 -10.82 8.36 3.58
CA ASP A 2 -9.65 8.06 4.41
C ASP A 2 -8.43 7.94 3.49
N SER A 3 -7.88 9.09 3.13
CA SER A 3 -6.58 9.17 2.46
C SER A 3 -5.51 8.84 3.50
N LEU A 4 -4.91 7.66 3.39
CA LEU A 4 -3.81 7.19 4.24
C LEU A 4 -2.73 8.28 4.36
N PRO A 5 -2.57 8.96 5.52
CA PRO A 5 -1.56 10.00 5.67
C PRO A 5 -0.16 9.40 5.47
N GLY A 6 0.62 10.00 4.57
CA GLY A 6 1.96 9.50 4.19
C GLY A 6 2.01 8.65 2.92
N VAL A 7 0.85 8.24 2.38
CA VAL A 7 0.74 7.71 1.02
C VAL A 7 0.46 8.86 0.05
N GLY A 8 1.47 9.29 -0.69
CA GLY A 8 1.24 10.21 -1.81
C GLY A 8 0.39 9.55 -2.91
N GLU A 9 -0.29 10.37 -3.72
CA GLU A 9 -1.17 9.91 -4.81
C GLU A 9 -0.49 8.90 -5.75
N ALA A 10 0.80 9.09 -6.05
CA ALA A 10 1.58 8.17 -6.86
C ALA A 10 1.74 6.78 -6.22
N THR A 11 1.86 6.70 -4.90
CA THR A 11 1.94 5.41 -4.19
C THR A 11 0.55 4.77 -4.10
N ALA A 12 -0.50 5.55 -3.83
CA ALA A 12 -1.87 5.06 -3.78
C ALA A 12 -2.29 4.42 -5.11
N ASN A 13 -2.02 5.09 -6.23
CA ASN A 13 -2.29 4.55 -7.57
C ASN A 13 -1.58 3.22 -7.82
N LYS A 14 -0.34 3.08 -7.37
CA LYS A 14 0.40 1.82 -7.54
C LYS A 14 -0.12 0.69 -6.65
N ILE A 15 -0.60 0.99 -5.45
CA ILE A 15 -1.25 0.00 -4.59
C ILE A 15 -2.53 -0.52 -5.26
N LEU A 16 -3.33 0.39 -5.83
CA LEU A 16 -4.53 0.04 -6.59
C LEU A 16 -4.19 -0.80 -7.82
N GLN A 17 -3.21 -0.35 -8.62
CA GLN A 17 -2.75 -1.08 -9.80
C GLN A 17 -2.23 -2.48 -9.42
N HIS A 18 -1.42 -2.59 -8.38
CA HIS A 18 -0.94 -3.89 -7.91
C HIS A 18 -2.09 -4.80 -7.49
N ARG A 19 -3.12 -4.24 -6.83
CA ARG A 19 -4.33 -4.97 -6.45
C ARG A 19 -5.14 -5.43 -7.65
N GLU A 20 -5.22 -4.62 -8.71
CA GLU A 20 -5.90 -5.00 -9.95
C GLU A 20 -5.14 -6.09 -10.72
N GLU A 21 -3.80 -6.02 -10.74
CA GLU A 21 -2.97 -6.98 -11.49
C GLU A 21 -2.72 -8.29 -10.74
N ASN A 22 -2.50 -8.24 -9.41
CA ASN A 22 -2.12 -9.40 -8.59
C ASN A 22 -3.28 -9.90 -7.72
N GLY A 23 -4.34 -9.12 -7.55
CA GLY A 23 -5.45 -9.43 -6.67
C GLY A 23 -5.30 -8.81 -5.28
N GLN A 24 -6.10 -9.29 -4.32
CA GLN A 24 -6.06 -8.79 -2.96
C GLN A 24 -4.71 -9.12 -2.30
N PHE A 25 -4.18 -8.17 -1.52
CA PHE A 25 -2.98 -8.40 -0.72
C PHE A 25 -3.26 -9.50 0.32
N SER A 26 -2.46 -10.55 0.31
CA SER A 26 -2.61 -11.64 1.30
C SER A 26 -2.04 -11.25 2.67
N SER A 27 -1.16 -10.25 2.70
CA SER A 27 -0.56 -9.71 3.92
C SER A 27 -0.16 -8.26 3.71
N ILE A 28 -0.14 -7.48 4.78
CA ILE A 28 0.33 -6.08 4.74
C ILE A 28 1.75 -5.96 4.19
N GLU A 29 2.59 -6.99 4.33
CA GLU A 29 3.96 -7.01 3.82
C GLU A 29 4.05 -7.02 2.31
N GLU A 30 3.04 -7.55 1.61
CA GLU A 30 3.03 -7.54 0.15
C GLU A 30 2.97 -6.13 -0.43
N ILE A 31 2.49 -5.16 0.35
CA ILE A 31 2.53 -3.77 -0.08
C ILE A 31 3.97 -3.26 -0.27
N LYS A 32 4.98 -3.90 0.35
CA LYS A 32 6.40 -3.61 0.10
C LYS A 32 6.83 -4.00 -1.31
N ASN A 33 6.12 -4.93 -1.96
CA ASN A 33 6.36 -5.28 -3.38
C ASN A 33 5.87 -4.18 -4.33
N VAL A 34 5.05 -3.23 -3.86
CA VAL A 34 4.59 -2.11 -4.66
C VAL A 34 5.73 -1.11 -4.85
N ASN A 35 6.05 -0.87 -6.12
CA ASN A 35 7.20 -0.05 -6.49
C ASN A 35 7.07 1.39 -5.98
N GLY A 36 7.95 1.85 -5.08
CA GLY A 36 7.83 3.17 -4.44
C GLY A 36 7.21 3.14 -3.04
N ILE A 37 7.02 1.95 -2.47
CA ILE A 37 6.86 1.72 -1.04
C ILE A 37 8.16 1.10 -0.52
N GLY A 38 9.05 1.95 -0.01
CA GLY A 38 10.19 1.49 0.79
C GLY A 38 9.81 1.33 2.26
N ASP A 39 10.73 0.82 3.08
CA ASP A 39 10.50 0.55 4.51
C ASP A 39 9.93 1.74 5.27
N LYS A 40 10.43 2.96 5.00
CA LYS A 40 9.88 4.18 5.62
C LYS A 40 8.41 4.41 5.29
N LYS A 41 8.00 4.20 4.04
CA LYS A 41 6.60 4.38 3.64
C LYS A 41 5.75 3.25 4.21
N TYR A 42 6.25 2.02 4.13
CA TYR A 42 5.60 0.86 4.74
C TYR A 42 5.32 1.09 6.24
N GLU A 43 6.31 1.52 7.02
CA GLU A 43 6.15 1.79 8.46
C GLU A 43 5.08 2.86 8.76
N ASN A 44 4.92 3.87 7.89
CA ASN A 44 3.90 4.90 8.08
C ASN A 44 2.49 4.41 7.75
N ILE A 45 2.37 3.38 6.91
CA ILE A 45 1.08 2.96 6.35
C ILE A 45 0.64 1.62 6.91
N LYS A 46 1.56 0.77 7.42
CA LYS A 46 1.28 -0.58 7.93
C LYS A 46 0.19 -0.61 9.00
N ASP A 47 0.12 0.43 9.83
CA ASP A 47 -0.88 0.59 10.89
C ASP A 47 -2.24 1.09 10.37
N LEU A 48 -2.28 1.56 9.11
CA LEU A 48 -3.45 2.12 8.45
C LEU A 48 -4.03 1.19 7.37
N ILE A 49 -3.28 0.18 6.94
CA ILE A 49 -3.75 -0.88 6.04
C ILE A 49 -4.19 -2.09 6.85
N CYS A 50 -5.43 -2.50 6.65
CA CYS A 50 -5.99 -3.73 7.19
C CYS A 50 -6.33 -4.65 6.02
N VAL A 51 -5.88 -5.91 6.08
CA VAL A 51 -6.34 -6.99 5.20
C VAL A 51 -7.45 -7.71 5.95
N ASP A 52 -8.66 -7.74 5.36
CA ASP A 52 -9.87 -8.37 5.91
C ASP A 52 -10.08 -9.76 5.30
#